data_AF-A0AAD6ZYB5-F1
#
_entry.id   AF-A0AAD6ZYB5-F1
#
_cell.length_a   1.000
_cell.length_b   1.000
_cell.length_c   1.000
_cell.angle_alpha   90.00
_cell.angle_beta   90.00
_cell.angle_gamma   90.00
#
_symmetry.space_group_name_H-M   'P 1'
#
loop_
_entity.id
_entity.type
_entity.pdbx_description
1 polymer ?
#
loop_
_entity_poly.entity_id
_entity_poly.type
_entity_poly.pdbx_seq_one_letter_code
_entity_poly.pdbx_strand_id
1 'polypeptide(L)'
;MNSLRFPQFVAKALQAKGFRTATPLSTRPRFIRSAGLQSTATASLAEICLGRKFLLNNSIPLRLVGAMEEKYFQLPLGTRFTAPSRDLGLKMKEGFALALQENGVAVIELGFQDPKSDFMLELVEAMGCVPDTHSHTQGALWEVTYKPSGVISTKMGTTAHSRSHDIGEFTWHTDASFEARPPRFFGLHIVHPDNLGGGIFCVLPAGNLVEALSTRSVEALLRTEFDIQVPAEFYKGRTTNKGRLLEVDAATGHYLLRFRRDILASPPSSDPEANAAVEELTTLLDNPGTTGWRFPDDVFKENVILLMDNARFLHMRTEIRDKRRLLRRVRFHGPN
;
A
#
# COMPACT_ATOMS: atom_id res chain seq x y z
N MET A 1 -3.48 41.67 17.83
CA MET A 1 -2.19 41.83 17.11
C MET A 1 -1.12 41.14 17.94
N ASN A 2 -0.66 39.96 17.52
CA ASN A 2 0.61 39.36 17.94
C ASN A 2 0.95 38.28 16.91
N SER A 3 1.95 38.58 16.08
CA SER A 3 2.44 37.70 15.02
C SER A 3 3.29 36.59 15.63
N LEU A 4 2.82 35.34 15.57
CA LEU A 4 3.66 34.18 15.84
C LEU A 4 4.42 33.82 14.55
N ARG A 5 5.75 33.91 14.65
CA ARG A 5 6.71 33.64 13.57
C ARG A 5 6.70 32.14 13.22
N PHE A 6 6.56 31.85 11.94
CA PHE A 6 6.84 30.55 11.33
C PHE A 6 8.30 30.14 11.51
N PRO A 7 8.63 28.86 11.75
CA PRO A 7 10.00 28.37 11.62
C PRO A 7 10.41 28.29 10.13
N GLN A 8 11.52 28.94 9.77
CA GLN A 8 12.11 29.05 8.42
C GLN A 8 12.73 27.74 7.85
N PHE A 9 12.17 26.57 8.14
CA PHE A 9 12.73 25.28 7.69
C PHE A 9 11.83 24.58 6.66
N VAL A 10 11.52 25.24 5.55
CA VAL A 10 10.97 24.58 4.34
C VAL A 10 11.59 25.13 3.03
N ALA A 11 12.26 26.29 3.06
CA ALA A 11 12.75 26.94 1.83
C ALA A 11 14.15 26.52 1.33
N LYS A 12 14.84 25.58 1.98
CA LYS A 12 16.24 25.22 1.62
C LYS A 12 16.42 23.90 0.87
N ALA A 13 15.36 23.15 0.58
CA ALA A 13 15.44 21.87 -0.14
C ALA A 13 15.27 21.99 -1.68
N LEU A 14 15.01 23.18 -2.23
CA LEU A 14 14.73 23.38 -3.66
C LEU A 14 15.75 24.23 -4.43
N GLN A 15 16.90 24.58 -3.84
CA GLN A 15 17.97 25.36 -4.51
C GLN A 15 19.38 24.82 -4.21
N ALA A 16 19.63 23.54 -4.50
CA ALA A 16 21.00 23.02 -4.53
C ALA A 16 21.12 21.82 -5.47
N LYS A 17 21.00 22.06 -6.78
CA LYS A 17 21.59 21.23 -7.86
C LYS A 17 21.57 22.03 -9.17
N GLY A 18 22.33 23.11 -9.20
CA GLY A 18 22.68 23.80 -10.45
C GLY A 18 23.84 23.09 -11.13
N PHE A 19 23.55 22.25 -12.13
CA PHE A 19 24.55 21.85 -13.12
C PHE A 19 24.42 22.74 -14.35
N ARG A 20 25.60 23.14 -14.83
CA ARG A 20 25.85 24.19 -15.81
C ARG A 20 25.26 23.87 -17.19
N THR A 21 24.81 24.94 -17.84
CA THR A 21 24.38 25.02 -19.23
C THR A 21 25.52 24.75 -20.21
N ALA A 22 25.27 23.92 -21.22
CA ALA A 22 25.99 23.92 -22.49
C ALA A 22 24.97 23.84 -23.64
N THR A 23 24.94 24.89 -24.46
CA THR A 23 24.13 25.06 -25.68
C THR A 23 24.96 24.64 -26.92
N PRO A 24 24.40 24.60 -28.15
CA PRO A 24 24.28 23.35 -28.91
C PRO A 24 25.11 23.32 -30.20
N LEU A 25 25.30 22.12 -30.77
CA LEU A 25 25.74 21.96 -32.16
C LEU A 25 24.68 21.24 -33.00
N SER A 26 24.11 22.05 -33.89
CA SER A 26 23.53 21.77 -35.20
C SER A 26 23.95 20.45 -35.86
N THR A 27 22.97 19.68 -36.38
CA THR A 27 22.92 19.27 -37.80
C THR A 27 21.56 18.64 -38.14
N ARG A 28 20.91 19.15 -39.20
CA ARG A 28 19.77 18.51 -39.91
C ARG A 28 20.29 17.40 -40.85
N PRO A 29 19.43 16.43 -41.23
CA PRO A 29 19.06 16.32 -42.65
C PRO A 29 17.57 15.95 -42.84
N ARG A 30 16.82 16.73 -43.65
CA ARG A 30 16.40 16.50 -45.05
C ARG A 30 15.36 15.39 -45.27
N PHE A 31 14.15 15.87 -45.58
CA PHE A 31 13.10 15.21 -46.33
C PHE A 31 13.60 14.60 -47.66
N ILE A 32 13.14 13.39 -47.97
CA ILE A 32 13.00 12.89 -49.35
C ILE A 32 11.58 12.34 -49.49
N ARG A 33 10.89 12.81 -50.54
CA ARG A 33 9.59 12.32 -51.05
C ARG A 33 9.82 11.21 -52.08
N SER A 34 8.91 10.24 -52.11
CA SER A 34 8.44 9.51 -53.30
C SER A 34 7.03 8.97 -52.95
N ALA A 35 5.93 9.43 -53.55
CA ALA A 35 5.34 8.92 -54.80
C ALA A 35 5.43 7.39 -54.88
N GLY A 36 4.39 6.56 -54.92
CA GLY A 36 2.97 6.71 -55.21
C GLY A 36 2.59 5.43 -55.98
N LEU A 37 1.46 4.78 -55.71
CA LEU A 37 0.64 4.11 -56.72
C LEU A 37 -0.69 3.64 -56.10
N GLN A 38 -1.74 3.86 -56.86
CA GLN A 38 -3.13 3.53 -56.62
C GLN A 38 -3.39 2.04 -56.84
N SER A 39 -4.40 1.47 -56.17
CA SER A 39 -5.30 0.53 -56.80
C SER A 39 -6.62 0.43 -56.03
N THR A 40 -7.69 0.63 -56.79
CA THR A 40 -9.11 0.63 -56.44
C THR A 40 -9.70 -0.78 -56.51
N ALA A 41 -10.62 -1.13 -55.61
CA ALA A 41 -11.72 -2.04 -55.93
C ALA A 41 -12.89 -1.88 -54.95
N THR A 42 -14.00 -1.40 -55.50
CA THR A 42 -15.34 -1.29 -54.92
C THR A 42 -16.23 -2.44 -55.40
N ALA A 43 -17.02 -3.04 -54.50
CA ALA A 43 -18.30 -3.74 -54.78
C ALA A 43 -19.02 -3.90 -53.42
N SER A 44 -20.13 -3.22 -53.10
CA SER A 44 -21.52 -3.26 -53.61
C SER A 44 -22.35 -4.49 -53.17
N LEU A 45 -23.06 -4.30 -52.05
CA LEU A 45 -24.47 -4.58 -51.67
C LEU A 45 -25.28 -5.79 -52.18
N ALA A 46 -26.04 -6.36 -51.20
CA ALA A 46 -27.34 -7.07 -51.25
C ALA A 46 -27.30 -8.52 -51.82
N GLU A 47 -28.04 -9.53 -51.36
CA GLU A 47 -29.14 -9.73 -50.40
C GLU A 47 -29.33 -11.26 -50.29
N ILE A 48 -29.54 -11.88 -49.11
CA ILE A 48 -30.43 -13.04 -48.95
C ILE A 48 -31.13 -12.96 -47.58
N CYS A 49 -32.45 -13.00 -47.65
CA CYS A 49 -33.42 -12.86 -46.58
C CYS A 49 -33.67 -14.13 -45.75
N LEU A 50 -34.19 -13.86 -44.54
CA LEU A 50 -35.21 -14.62 -43.77
C LEU A 50 -34.83 -15.94 -43.08
N GLY A 51 -34.95 -15.93 -41.74
CA GLY A 51 -35.61 -17.03 -41.03
C GLY A 51 -35.14 -17.35 -39.61
N ARG A 52 -35.61 -16.59 -38.60
CA ARG A 52 -36.30 -17.06 -37.37
C ARG A 52 -36.02 -16.16 -36.16
N LYS A 53 -37.09 -15.55 -35.69
CA LYS A 53 -37.26 -15.00 -34.33
C LYS A 53 -37.08 -16.12 -33.32
N PHE A 54 -36.26 -15.92 -32.28
CA PHE A 54 -36.59 -16.21 -30.87
C PHE A 54 -35.44 -15.74 -29.95
N LEU A 55 -35.81 -15.21 -28.78
CA LEU A 55 -34.99 -14.80 -27.62
C LEU A 55 -34.39 -13.38 -27.64
N LEU A 56 -35.24 -12.42 -27.26
CA LEU A 56 -34.88 -11.33 -26.36
C LEU A 56 -34.56 -11.93 -24.98
N ASN A 57 -33.35 -11.72 -24.45
CA ASN A 57 -33.12 -11.35 -23.06
C ASN A 57 -31.63 -11.10 -22.74
N ASN A 58 -31.38 -9.94 -22.15
CA ASN A 58 -30.24 -9.60 -21.29
C ASN A 58 -28.82 -9.68 -21.85
N SER A 59 -28.48 -8.76 -22.76
CA SER A 59 -27.09 -8.37 -22.98
C SER A 59 -26.74 -7.22 -22.02
N ILE A 60 -26.25 -7.56 -20.83
CA ILE A 60 -25.49 -6.62 -20.00
C ILE A 60 -24.27 -6.20 -20.84
N PRO A 61 -23.96 -4.91 -21.01
CA PRO A 61 -22.75 -4.54 -21.70
C PRO A 61 -21.57 -5.05 -20.88
N LEU A 62 -20.87 -6.05 -21.42
CA LEU A 62 -19.58 -6.47 -20.92
C LEU A 62 -18.68 -5.24 -21.01
N ARG A 63 -18.48 -4.55 -19.87
CA ARG A 63 -17.43 -3.56 -19.75
C ARG A 63 -16.15 -4.31 -20.07
N LEU A 64 -15.59 -4.05 -21.26
CA LEU A 64 -14.17 -4.28 -21.47
C LEU A 64 -13.47 -3.41 -20.42
N VAL A 65 -13.10 -4.03 -19.30
CA VAL A 65 -12.06 -3.53 -18.43
C VAL A 65 -10.85 -3.50 -19.33
N GLY A 66 -10.48 -2.32 -19.80
CA GLY A 66 -9.25 -2.13 -20.56
C GLY A 66 -8.13 -2.81 -19.79
N ALA A 67 -7.35 -3.65 -20.48
CA ALA A 67 -6.22 -4.33 -19.88
C ALA A 67 -5.37 -3.26 -19.17
N MET A 68 -5.33 -3.35 -17.84
CA MET A 68 -4.48 -2.47 -17.03
C MET A 68 -3.06 -2.67 -17.52
N GLU A 69 -2.37 -1.58 -17.84
CA GLU A 69 -0.92 -1.63 -18.00
C GLU A 69 -0.37 -2.06 -16.63
N GLU A 70 0.16 -3.29 -16.53
CA GLU A 70 0.55 -3.87 -15.26
C GLU A 70 1.75 -3.12 -14.69
N LYS A 71 1.48 -2.20 -13.77
CA LYS A 71 2.51 -1.37 -13.13
C LYS A 71 3.04 -2.07 -11.88
N TYR A 72 4.29 -2.52 -11.94
CA TYR A 72 4.97 -3.16 -10.82
C TYR A 72 5.81 -2.18 -10.01
N PHE A 73 5.77 -2.34 -8.69
CA PHE A 73 6.60 -1.59 -7.76
C PHE A 73 8.05 -2.02 -7.93
N GLN A 74 8.92 -1.06 -8.25
CA GLN A 74 10.34 -1.33 -8.41
C GLN A 74 11.01 -1.30 -7.03
N LEU A 75 11.41 -2.47 -6.54
CA LEU A 75 12.14 -2.57 -5.29
C LEU A 75 13.48 -1.83 -5.40
N PRO A 76 13.79 -0.91 -4.47
CA PRO A 76 15.08 -0.22 -4.47
C PRO A 76 16.27 -1.19 -4.35
N LEU A 77 17.43 -0.76 -4.84
CA LEU A 77 18.66 -1.52 -4.65
C LEU A 77 18.95 -1.67 -3.14
N GLY A 78 19.43 -2.85 -2.74
CA GLY A 78 19.74 -3.14 -1.34
C GLY A 78 18.54 -3.51 -0.47
N THR A 79 17.34 -3.70 -1.04
CA THR A 79 16.16 -4.15 -0.27
C THR A 79 15.83 -5.63 -0.42
N ARG A 80 16.56 -6.36 -1.26
CA ARG A 80 16.39 -7.80 -1.48
C ARG A 80 17.54 -8.58 -0.86
N PHE A 81 17.21 -9.60 -0.09
CA PHE A 81 18.15 -10.42 0.66
C PHE A 81 17.79 -11.90 0.54
N THR A 82 18.80 -12.74 0.73
CA THR A 82 18.64 -14.17 0.98
C THR A 82 19.27 -14.47 2.33
N ALA A 83 18.53 -15.10 3.24
CA ALA A 83 19.02 -15.59 4.52
C ALA A 83 19.28 -17.11 4.39
N PRO A 84 20.53 -17.57 4.13
CA PRO A 84 20.79 -18.97 3.76
C PRO A 84 20.51 -19.95 4.90
N SER A 85 20.71 -19.50 6.14
CA SER A 85 20.37 -20.22 7.36
C SER A 85 19.85 -19.23 8.41
N ARG A 86 19.20 -19.76 9.45
CA ARG A 86 18.68 -18.94 10.57
C ARG A 86 19.77 -18.07 11.19
N ASP A 87 20.91 -18.67 11.55
CA ASP A 87 22.04 -17.97 12.19
C ASP A 87 22.67 -16.90 11.30
N LEU A 88 22.86 -17.20 10.00
CA LEU A 88 23.40 -16.22 9.07
C LEU A 88 22.40 -15.08 8.83
N GLY A 89 21.11 -15.39 8.70
CA GLY A 89 20.05 -14.39 8.60
C GLY A 89 20.02 -13.44 9.80
N LEU A 90 20.14 -13.95 11.02
CA LEU A 90 20.21 -13.10 12.22
C LEU A 90 21.46 -12.22 12.24
N LYS A 91 22.60 -12.69 11.72
CA LYS A 91 23.81 -11.85 11.57
C LYS A 91 23.65 -10.76 10.52
N MET A 92 22.71 -10.89 9.59
CA MET A 92 22.42 -9.90 8.54
C MET A 92 21.43 -8.81 8.98
N LYS A 93 20.93 -8.85 10.23
CA LYS A 93 19.91 -7.95 10.76
C LYS A 93 20.16 -6.45 10.53
N GLU A 94 21.42 -6.01 10.59
CA GLU A 94 21.78 -4.61 10.37
C GLU A 94 21.48 -4.17 8.94
N GLY A 95 21.71 -5.04 7.95
CA GLY A 95 21.36 -4.78 6.55
C GLY A 95 19.85 -4.69 6.35
N PHE A 96 19.08 -5.55 7.02
CA PHE A 96 17.61 -5.51 6.94
C PHE A 96 17.06 -4.24 7.59
N ALA A 97 17.58 -3.85 8.76
CA ALA A 97 17.21 -2.63 9.46
C ALA A 97 17.55 -1.38 8.62
N LEU A 98 18.74 -1.34 8.01
CA LEU A 98 19.15 -0.25 7.14
C LEU A 98 18.23 -0.13 5.91
N ALA A 99 17.93 -1.25 5.24
CA ALA A 99 17.01 -1.26 4.10
C ALA A 99 15.61 -0.76 4.50
N LEU A 100 15.11 -1.18 5.66
CA LEU A 100 13.82 -0.73 6.19
C LEU A 100 13.84 0.76 6.54
N GLN A 101 14.92 1.27 7.12
CA GLN A 101 15.07 2.69 7.46
C GLN A 101 15.17 3.58 6.21
N GLU A 102 16.05 3.24 5.27
CA GLU A 102 16.31 4.06 4.08
C GLU A 102 15.18 3.96 3.06
N ASN A 103 14.73 2.74 2.78
CA ASN A 103 13.81 2.46 1.67
C ASN A 103 12.39 2.15 2.12
N GLY A 104 12.17 1.91 3.42
CA GLY A 104 10.87 1.54 3.95
C GLY A 104 10.46 0.11 3.62
N VAL A 105 11.38 -0.73 3.11
CA VAL A 105 11.09 -2.11 2.72
C VAL A 105 12.33 -3.00 2.80
N ALA A 106 12.16 -4.23 3.25
CA ALA A 106 13.14 -5.31 3.14
C ALA A 106 12.43 -6.62 2.77
N VAL A 107 12.93 -7.29 1.74
CA VAL A 107 12.44 -8.58 1.25
C VAL A 107 13.52 -9.62 1.51
N ILE A 108 13.18 -10.66 2.27
CA ILE A 108 14.12 -11.66 2.77
C ILE A 108 13.62 -13.03 2.36
N GLU A 109 14.29 -13.66 1.40
CA GLU A 109 14.05 -15.06 1.04
C GLU A 109 14.77 -15.99 2.02
N LEU A 110 14.05 -16.95 2.60
CA LEU A 110 14.62 -17.88 3.57
C LEU A 110 15.17 -19.12 2.86
N GLY A 111 16.44 -19.43 3.10
CA GLY A 111 17.09 -20.67 2.64
C GLY A 111 16.80 -21.88 3.54
N PHE A 112 15.92 -21.72 4.53
CA PHE A 112 15.56 -22.72 5.52
C PHE A 112 14.05 -22.68 5.78
N GLN A 113 13.50 -23.77 6.34
CA GLN A 113 12.08 -23.84 6.68
C GLN A 113 11.79 -23.10 7.99
N ASP A 114 10.76 -22.25 7.98
CA ASP A 114 10.27 -21.58 9.20
C ASP A 114 8.73 -21.62 9.27
N PRO A 115 8.12 -22.82 9.38
CA PRO A 115 6.68 -22.98 9.29
C PRO A 115 5.90 -22.34 10.45
N LYS A 116 6.58 -21.87 11.50
CA LYS A 116 6.00 -21.14 12.64
C LYS A 116 6.21 -19.63 12.57
N SER A 117 7.04 -19.16 11.64
CA SER A 117 7.44 -17.75 11.51
C SER A 117 8.23 -17.22 12.70
N ASP A 118 8.93 -18.10 13.42
CA ASP A 118 9.70 -17.75 14.62
C ASP A 118 10.88 -16.84 14.27
N PHE A 119 11.51 -17.07 13.11
CA PHE A 119 12.64 -16.25 12.66
C PHE A 119 12.24 -14.79 12.41
N MET A 120 11.01 -14.53 11.95
CA MET A 120 10.52 -13.16 11.77
C MET A 120 10.46 -12.39 13.10
N LEU A 121 10.03 -13.04 14.19
CA LEU A 121 10.01 -12.41 15.52
C LEU A 121 11.41 -12.19 16.05
N GLU A 122 12.26 -13.22 16.00
CA GLU A 122 13.66 -13.10 16.44
C GLU A 122 14.39 -12.00 15.70
N LEU A 123 14.12 -11.85 14.40
CA LEU A 123 14.71 -10.79 13.60
C LEU A 123 14.24 -9.41 14.05
N VAL A 124 12.94 -9.21 14.26
CA VAL A 124 12.39 -7.94 14.77
C VAL A 124 13.05 -7.56 16.10
N GLU A 125 13.12 -8.51 17.04
CA GLU A 125 13.77 -8.29 18.34
C GLU A 125 15.27 -8.04 18.20
N ALA A 126 15.96 -8.77 17.33
CA ALA A 126 17.40 -8.64 17.13
C ALA A 126 17.79 -7.30 16.50
N MET A 127 16.90 -6.68 15.71
CA MET A 127 17.03 -5.31 15.21
C MET A 127 16.79 -4.24 16.29
N GLY A 128 16.45 -4.64 17.52
CA GLY A 128 16.13 -3.73 18.62
C GLY A 128 14.71 -3.18 18.57
N CYS A 129 13.86 -3.67 17.66
CA CYS A 129 12.46 -3.29 17.55
C CYS A 129 11.61 -4.01 18.60
N VAL A 130 10.43 -3.45 18.88
CA VAL A 130 9.48 -4.03 19.85
C VAL A 130 8.24 -4.53 19.12
N PRO A 131 7.96 -5.85 19.10
CA PRO A 131 6.77 -6.40 18.47
C PRO A 131 5.50 -6.10 19.28
N ASP A 132 4.44 -5.72 18.57
CA ASP A 132 3.12 -5.50 19.14
C ASP A 132 2.39 -6.83 19.36
N THR A 133 2.03 -7.11 20.61
CA THR A 133 1.20 -8.26 20.92
C THR A 133 -0.26 -7.99 20.55
N HIS A 134 -0.87 -8.89 19.77
CA HIS A 134 -2.27 -8.80 19.37
C HIS A 134 -3.23 -9.07 20.54
N SER A 135 -2.87 -10.02 21.40
CA SER A 135 -3.53 -10.28 22.68
C SER A 135 -2.60 -11.09 23.58
N HIS A 136 -2.95 -11.19 24.87
CA HIS A 136 -2.26 -12.09 25.80
C HIS A 136 -2.30 -13.56 25.37
N THR A 137 -3.24 -13.95 24.50
CA THR A 137 -3.47 -15.34 24.09
C THR A 137 -2.90 -15.69 22.71
N GLN A 138 -2.64 -14.70 21.86
CA GLN A 138 -2.18 -14.91 20.47
C GLN A 138 -0.78 -14.38 20.19
N GLY A 139 -0.12 -13.77 21.18
CA GLY A 139 1.25 -13.26 21.04
C GLY A 139 1.36 -12.17 19.97
N ALA A 140 2.54 -12.05 19.37
CA ALA A 140 2.83 -11.03 18.37
C ALA A 140 2.57 -11.47 16.91
N LEU A 141 2.51 -12.79 16.65
CA LEU A 141 2.24 -13.32 15.31
C LEU A 141 0.74 -13.50 15.08
N TRP A 142 0.25 -12.87 14.04
CA TRP A 142 -1.14 -12.90 13.64
C TRP A 142 -1.33 -13.65 12.33
N GLU A 143 -2.23 -14.63 12.32
CA GLU A 143 -2.59 -15.34 11.09
C GLU A 143 -3.51 -14.49 10.21
N VAL A 144 -3.04 -14.22 8.99
CA VAL A 144 -3.78 -13.57 7.91
C VAL A 144 -4.24 -14.64 6.93
N THR A 145 -5.41 -15.19 7.18
CA THR A 145 -6.00 -16.32 6.45
C THR A 145 -7.52 -16.27 6.56
N TYR A 146 -8.24 -16.93 5.66
CA TYR A 146 -9.69 -16.96 5.71
C TYR A 146 -10.19 -17.71 6.95
N LYS A 147 -10.89 -17.00 7.85
CA LYS A 147 -11.51 -17.57 9.05
C LYS A 147 -12.99 -17.13 9.13
N PRO A 148 -13.91 -17.81 8.43
CA PRO A 148 -15.32 -17.40 8.40
C PRO A 148 -16.01 -17.52 9.75
N SER A 149 -15.49 -18.33 10.67
CA SER A 149 -15.97 -18.42 12.05
C SER A 149 -15.49 -17.27 12.95
N GLY A 150 -14.61 -16.40 12.43
CA GLY A 150 -14.01 -15.30 13.18
C GLY A 150 -13.11 -15.77 14.32
N VAL A 151 -12.80 -14.83 15.23
CA VAL A 151 -12.08 -15.06 16.48
C VAL A 151 -12.88 -14.49 17.64
N ILE A 152 -12.93 -15.23 18.75
CA ILE A 152 -13.64 -14.77 19.95
C ILE A 152 -12.87 -13.58 20.54
N SER A 153 -13.52 -12.40 20.59
CA SER A 153 -12.97 -11.27 21.31
C SER A 153 -13.08 -11.55 22.81
N THR A 154 -11.95 -11.69 23.49
CA THR A 154 -11.90 -11.97 24.94
C THR A 154 -12.57 -10.90 25.79
N LYS A 155 -12.73 -9.68 25.24
CA LYS A 155 -13.31 -8.53 25.95
C LYS A 155 -14.82 -8.40 25.77
N MET A 156 -15.34 -8.81 24.61
CA MET A 156 -16.77 -8.67 24.30
C MET A 156 -17.55 -10.00 24.39
N GLY A 157 -16.86 -11.14 24.49
CA GLY A 157 -17.52 -12.46 24.50
C GLY A 157 -18.23 -12.81 23.19
N THR A 158 -18.04 -12.00 22.15
CA THR A 158 -18.65 -12.13 20.83
C THR A 158 -17.59 -12.45 19.77
N THR A 159 -18.04 -13.08 18.68
CA THR A 159 -17.20 -13.32 17.51
C THR A 159 -16.86 -11.99 16.85
N ALA A 160 -15.57 -11.69 16.75
CA ALA A 160 -15.04 -10.58 15.98
C ALA A 160 -14.46 -11.11 14.66
N HIS A 161 -14.80 -10.46 13.55
CA HIS A 161 -14.22 -10.74 12.25
C HIS A 161 -13.23 -9.63 11.90
N SER A 162 -11.94 -9.95 11.95
CA SER A 162 -10.92 -9.03 11.45
C SER A 162 -10.95 -8.99 9.92
N ARG A 163 -10.68 -7.84 9.30
CA ARG A 163 -10.51 -7.72 7.83
C ARG A 163 -9.45 -8.68 7.27
N SER A 164 -8.47 -9.08 8.09
CA SER A 164 -7.46 -10.07 7.71
C SER A 164 -8.00 -11.50 7.62
N HIS A 165 -9.23 -11.75 8.09
CA HIS A 165 -9.90 -13.05 8.08
C HIS A 165 -10.97 -13.20 7.00
N ASP A 166 -11.17 -12.14 6.21
CA ASP A 166 -12.11 -12.08 5.10
C ASP A 166 -11.39 -12.33 3.76
N ILE A 167 -12.12 -12.86 2.78
CA ILE A 167 -11.68 -13.03 1.39
C ILE A 167 -11.84 -11.75 0.57
N GLY A 168 -12.73 -10.84 0.98
CA GLY A 168 -13.00 -9.60 0.25
C GLY A 168 -11.76 -8.74 0.02
N GLU A 169 -11.87 -7.76 -0.86
CA GLU A 169 -10.83 -6.76 -1.03
C GLU A 169 -10.54 -6.04 0.30
N PHE A 170 -9.25 -5.77 0.57
CA PHE A 170 -8.86 -4.86 1.63
C PHE A 170 -8.22 -3.63 1.00
N THR A 171 -9.04 -2.57 0.89
CA THR A 171 -8.70 -1.31 0.21
C THR A 171 -7.54 -0.57 0.88
N TRP A 172 -7.06 0.51 0.25
CA TRP A 172 -5.93 1.31 0.73
C TRP A 172 -6.00 1.68 2.21
N HIS A 173 -4.98 1.28 2.96
CA HIS A 173 -4.86 1.59 4.38
C HIS A 173 -3.40 1.57 4.84
N THR A 174 -3.19 2.08 6.05
CA THR A 174 -2.06 1.75 6.92
C THR A 174 -2.59 0.89 8.08
N ASP A 175 -1.80 -0.07 8.53
CA ASP A 175 -2.18 -0.97 9.62
C ASP A 175 -2.38 -0.21 10.93
N ALA A 176 -3.45 -0.56 11.64
CA ALA A 176 -3.77 -0.02 12.97
C ALA A 176 -3.75 1.52 13.06
N SER A 177 -4.19 2.20 12.00
CA SER A 177 -4.37 3.65 11.96
C SER A 177 -5.33 4.19 13.04
N PHE A 178 -6.14 3.33 13.67
CA PHE A 178 -6.98 3.70 14.81
C PHE A 178 -6.21 3.81 16.14
N GLU A 179 -5.00 3.25 16.28
CA GLU A 179 -4.25 3.29 17.54
C GLU A 179 -3.75 4.71 17.84
N ALA A 180 -3.59 5.06 19.12
CA ALA A 180 -3.08 6.38 19.50
C ALA A 180 -1.66 6.62 18.95
N ARG A 181 -0.83 5.57 18.95
CA ARG A 181 0.47 5.51 18.27
C ARG A 181 0.45 4.27 17.36
N PRO A 182 0.13 4.41 16.07
CA PRO A 182 0.16 3.29 15.14
C PRO A 182 1.56 2.64 15.08
N PRO A 183 1.65 1.33 14.82
CA PRO A 183 2.93 0.66 14.61
C PRO A 183 3.65 1.28 13.43
N ARG A 184 4.97 1.47 13.57
CA ARG A 184 5.77 2.07 12.50
C ARG A 184 6.02 1.09 11.37
N PHE A 185 6.14 -0.19 11.69
CA PHE A 185 6.47 -1.23 10.72
C PHE A 185 5.52 -2.42 10.86
N PHE A 186 5.42 -3.20 9.79
CA PHE A 186 4.87 -4.54 9.83
C PHE A 186 5.74 -5.50 9.05
N GLY A 187 5.65 -6.78 9.41
CA GLY A 187 6.26 -7.89 8.70
C GLY A 187 5.20 -8.87 8.24
N LEU A 188 5.38 -9.45 7.05
CA LEU A 188 4.58 -10.54 6.51
C LEU A 188 5.51 -11.70 6.16
N HIS A 189 5.33 -12.84 6.82
CA HIS A 189 5.88 -14.11 6.35
C HIS A 189 4.83 -14.77 5.44
N ILE A 190 5.15 -14.92 4.16
CA ILE A 190 4.34 -15.65 3.19
C ILE A 190 4.53 -17.15 3.41
N VAL A 191 3.58 -17.78 4.11
CA VAL A 191 3.61 -19.24 4.38
C VAL A 191 2.97 -20.00 3.22
N HIS A 192 1.78 -19.58 2.80
CA HIS A 192 1.08 -20.07 1.61
C HIS A 192 0.48 -18.86 0.86
N PRO A 193 0.93 -18.53 -0.35
CA PRO A 193 0.36 -17.43 -1.13
C PRO A 193 -1.01 -17.81 -1.71
N ASP A 194 -1.66 -16.84 -2.35
CA ASP A 194 -2.80 -17.13 -3.20
C ASP A 194 -2.34 -17.77 -4.51
N ASN A 195 -2.74 -19.00 -4.79
CA ASN A 195 -2.35 -19.72 -6.02
C ASN A 195 -3.44 -19.69 -7.12
N LEU A 196 -4.50 -18.90 -6.94
CA LEU A 196 -5.65 -18.80 -7.85
C LEU A 196 -5.80 -17.40 -8.47
N GLY A 197 -4.72 -16.60 -8.43
CA GLY A 197 -4.65 -15.27 -9.03
C GLY A 197 -5.42 -14.19 -8.26
N GLY A 198 -5.71 -14.42 -6.98
CA GLY A 198 -6.25 -13.43 -6.05
C GLY A 198 -5.17 -12.88 -5.11
N GLY A 199 -5.59 -12.12 -4.10
CA GLY A 199 -4.74 -11.71 -2.99
C GLY A 199 -3.52 -10.87 -3.38
N ILE A 200 -3.59 -10.20 -4.53
CA ILE A 200 -2.51 -9.37 -5.09
C ILE A 200 -2.27 -8.21 -4.14
N PHE A 201 -1.04 -8.08 -3.68
CA PHE A 201 -0.63 -7.01 -2.79
C PHE A 201 -0.20 -5.80 -3.62
N CYS A 202 -0.77 -4.64 -3.32
CA CYS A 202 -0.42 -3.39 -3.99
C CYS A 202 0.02 -2.35 -2.96
N VAL A 203 0.90 -1.47 -3.39
CA VAL A 203 1.48 -0.41 -2.57
C VAL A 203 1.39 0.93 -3.28
N LEU A 204 1.25 2.00 -2.51
CA LEU A 204 1.27 3.39 -2.95
C LEU A 204 2.19 4.17 -2.00
N PRO A 205 3.41 4.54 -2.43
CA PRO A 205 4.32 5.34 -1.62
C PRO A 205 3.71 6.71 -1.30
N ALA A 206 3.93 7.20 -0.08
CA ALA A 206 3.38 8.46 0.39
C ALA A 206 3.81 9.65 -0.47
N GLY A 207 5.05 9.68 -0.94
CA GLY A 207 5.55 10.73 -1.82
C GLY A 207 4.74 10.85 -3.12
N ASN A 208 4.43 9.73 -3.77
CA ASN A 208 3.63 9.73 -4.99
C ASN A 208 2.19 10.19 -4.76
N LEU A 209 1.60 9.84 -3.61
CA LEU A 209 0.28 10.34 -3.24
C LEU A 209 0.31 11.86 -3.01
N VAL A 210 1.33 12.37 -2.31
CA VAL A 210 1.50 13.81 -2.07
C VAL A 210 1.71 14.58 -3.37
N GLU A 211 2.47 14.05 -4.33
CA GLU A 211 2.64 14.66 -5.66
C GLU A 211 1.34 14.73 -6.47
N ALA A 212 0.40 13.81 -6.22
CA ALA A 212 -0.90 13.79 -6.90
C ALA A 212 -1.95 14.69 -6.26
N LEU A 213 -1.74 15.11 -5.01
CA LEU A 213 -2.64 16.00 -4.26
C LEU A 213 -2.35 17.47 -4.56
N SER A 214 -3.39 18.30 -4.47
CA SER A 214 -3.22 19.75 -4.50
C SER A 214 -2.39 20.23 -3.30
N THR A 215 -1.60 21.30 -3.49
CA THR A 215 -0.80 21.90 -2.40
C THR A 215 -1.66 22.28 -1.19
N ARG A 216 -2.87 22.79 -1.44
CA ARG A 216 -3.84 23.14 -0.40
C ARG A 216 -4.23 21.92 0.44
N SER A 217 -4.52 20.80 -0.22
CA SER A 217 -4.89 19.56 0.47
C SER A 217 -3.73 18.98 1.26
N VAL A 218 -2.51 19.02 0.72
CA VAL A 218 -1.29 18.62 1.45
C VAL A 218 -1.13 19.45 2.73
N GLU A 219 -1.26 20.77 2.65
CA GLU A 219 -1.17 21.66 3.81
C GLU A 219 -2.27 21.37 4.86
N ALA A 220 -3.50 21.15 4.42
CA ALA A 220 -4.62 20.84 5.29
C ALA A 220 -4.43 19.49 6.01
N LEU A 221 -3.99 18.46 5.29
CA LEU A 221 -3.70 17.13 5.84
C LEU A 221 -2.53 17.14 6.83
N LEU A 222 -1.51 17.98 6.59
CA LEU A 222 -0.34 18.15 7.47
C LEU A 222 -0.68 18.89 8.78
N ARG A 223 -1.63 19.83 8.74
CA ARG A 223 -1.93 20.72 9.88
C ARG A 223 -3.05 20.20 10.77
N THR A 224 -3.98 19.44 10.21
CA THR A 224 -5.25 19.11 10.89
C THR A 224 -5.19 17.73 11.53
N GLU A 225 -5.64 17.64 12.78
CA GLU A 225 -5.96 16.35 13.40
C GLU A 225 -7.40 15.97 13.07
N PHE A 226 -7.58 14.75 12.57
CA PHE A 226 -8.86 14.19 12.16
C PHE A 226 -9.35 13.17 13.19
N ASP A 227 -10.67 13.05 13.29
CA ASP A 227 -11.32 12.05 14.15
C ASP A 227 -11.30 10.68 13.47
N ILE A 228 -10.54 9.76 14.08
CA ILE A 228 -10.35 8.38 13.64
C ILE A 228 -11.02 7.45 14.64
N GLN A 229 -12.07 6.78 14.20
CA GLN A 229 -12.85 5.85 15.01
C GLN A 229 -12.03 4.60 15.31
N VAL A 230 -12.15 4.11 16.54
CA VAL A 230 -11.63 2.81 16.95
C VAL A 230 -12.70 1.77 16.66
N PRO A 231 -12.45 0.79 15.76
CA PRO A 231 -13.41 -0.27 15.50
C PRO A 231 -13.77 -1.00 16.80
N ALA A 232 -15.02 -1.44 16.92
CA ALA A 232 -15.56 -1.99 18.17
C ALA A 232 -14.74 -3.19 18.68
N GLU A 233 -14.23 -4.02 17.77
CA GLU A 233 -13.38 -5.17 18.07
C GLU A 233 -12.03 -4.81 18.71
N PHE A 234 -11.59 -3.55 18.57
CA PHE A 234 -10.32 -3.05 19.12
C PHE A 234 -10.51 -2.08 20.30
N TYR A 235 -11.72 -1.97 20.86
CA TYR A 235 -12.02 -1.01 21.92
C TYR A 235 -11.20 -1.22 23.21
N LYS A 236 -10.43 -0.19 23.58
CA LYS A 236 -9.59 -0.14 24.79
C LYS A 236 -9.95 1.01 25.72
N GLY A 237 -11.24 1.37 25.81
CA GLY A 237 -11.71 2.47 26.67
C GLY A 237 -11.78 3.83 25.97
N ARG A 238 -11.52 3.87 24.66
CA ARG A 238 -11.63 5.06 23.82
C ARG A 238 -12.24 4.69 22.47
N THR A 239 -13.26 5.42 22.04
CA THR A 239 -14.02 5.18 20.81
C THR A 239 -13.45 5.92 19.60
N THR A 240 -12.71 7.01 19.83
CA THR A 240 -12.12 7.86 18.79
C THR A 240 -10.76 8.34 19.23
N ASN A 241 -9.78 8.29 18.32
CA ASN A 241 -8.50 8.96 18.46
C ASN A 241 -8.42 10.14 17.49
N LYS A 242 -7.62 11.15 17.85
CA LYS A 242 -7.25 12.22 16.93
C LYS A 242 -5.86 11.94 16.36
N GLY A 243 -5.66 12.29 15.10
CA GLY A 243 -4.37 12.16 14.44
C GLY A 243 -4.36 12.81 13.07
N ARG A 244 -3.17 13.21 12.61
CA ARG A 244 -2.98 13.71 11.25
C ARG A 244 -2.98 12.55 10.28
N LEU A 245 -3.51 12.78 9.07
CA LEU A 245 -3.48 11.75 8.01
C LEU A 245 -2.18 11.80 7.20
N LEU A 246 -1.48 12.94 7.25
CA LEU A 246 -0.18 13.17 6.63
C LEU A 246 0.75 13.85 7.63
N GLU A 247 1.98 13.36 7.73
CA GLU A 247 3.05 13.95 8.52
C GLU A 247 4.36 13.94 7.73
N VAL A 248 5.36 14.70 8.20
CA VAL A 248 6.73 14.64 7.69
C VAL A 248 7.60 14.10 8.81
N ASP A 249 8.29 13.01 8.53
CA ASP A 249 9.26 12.41 9.42
C ASP A 249 10.41 13.39 9.68
N ALA A 250 10.59 13.81 10.93
CA ALA A 250 11.56 14.84 11.26
C ALA A 250 13.02 14.42 11.02
N ALA A 251 13.31 13.11 11.09
CA ALA A 251 14.66 12.59 10.93
C ALA A 251 15.04 12.41 9.45
N THR A 252 14.08 11.97 8.63
CA THR A 252 14.34 11.58 7.24
C THR A 252 13.75 12.53 6.20
N GLY A 253 12.81 13.38 6.60
CA GLY A 253 12.03 14.24 5.69
C GLY A 253 11.01 13.48 4.84
N HIS A 254 10.82 12.18 5.07
CA HIS A 254 9.83 11.39 4.33
C HIS A 254 8.41 11.72 4.76
N TYR A 255 7.48 11.69 3.81
CA TYR A 255 6.06 11.76 4.12
C TYR A 255 5.59 10.46 4.79
N LEU A 256 4.76 10.62 5.80
CA LEU A 256 4.16 9.55 6.60
C LEU A 256 2.63 9.66 6.50
N LEU A 257 1.98 8.54 6.29
CA LEU A 257 0.54 8.42 6.17
C LEU A 257 -0.05 7.69 7.37
N ARG A 258 -1.28 8.07 7.68
CA ARG A 258 -2.14 7.36 8.62
C ARG A 258 -3.55 7.39 8.04
N PHE A 259 -3.94 6.33 7.35
CA PHE A 259 -5.20 6.33 6.62
C PHE A 259 -5.89 4.98 6.67
N ARG A 260 -7.21 5.00 6.85
CA ARG A 260 -8.11 3.89 6.57
C ARG A 260 -9.52 4.48 6.45
N ARG A 261 -10.13 4.35 5.27
CA ARG A 261 -11.36 5.08 4.92
C ARG A 261 -12.52 4.78 5.86
N ASP A 262 -12.78 3.50 6.16
CA ASP A 262 -13.98 3.05 6.89
C ASP A 262 -13.98 3.43 8.37
N ILE A 263 -12.90 4.04 8.88
CA ILE A 263 -12.79 4.49 10.27
C ILE A 263 -12.63 6.01 10.40
N LEU A 264 -12.69 6.76 9.31
CA LEU A 264 -12.77 8.22 9.41
C LEU A 264 -14.18 8.61 9.85
N ALA A 265 -14.28 9.52 10.82
CA ALA A 265 -15.58 10.10 11.16
C ALA A 265 -16.18 10.83 9.95
N SER A 266 -17.50 11.02 9.96
CA SER A 266 -18.22 11.75 8.92
C SER A 266 -19.01 12.91 9.55
N PRO A 267 -18.55 14.17 9.38
CA PRO A 267 -17.28 14.58 8.78
C PRO A 267 -16.06 14.25 9.68
N PRO A 268 -14.84 14.13 9.10
CA PRO A 268 -13.64 13.77 9.87
C PRO A 268 -13.01 14.95 10.62
N SER A 269 -13.41 16.18 10.30
CA SER A 269 -13.00 17.41 10.98
C SER A 269 -14.16 18.42 11.02
N SER A 270 -14.06 19.40 11.93
CA SER A 270 -14.94 20.58 11.93
C SER A 270 -14.52 21.64 10.91
N ASP A 271 -13.30 21.54 10.36
CA ASP A 271 -12.78 22.43 9.32
C ASP A 271 -13.22 21.95 7.92
N PRO A 272 -14.03 22.74 7.18
CA PRO A 272 -14.45 22.39 5.82
C PRO A 272 -13.30 22.20 4.84
N GLU A 273 -12.20 22.94 4.99
CA GLU A 273 -11.03 22.81 4.11
C GLU A 273 -10.32 21.48 4.33
N ALA A 274 -10.18 21.06 5.58
CA ALA A 274 -9.63 19.77 5.92
C ALA A 274 -10.51 18.62 5.39
N ASN A 275 -11.84 18.77 5.45
CA ASN A 275 -12.76 17.78 4.89
C ASN A 275 -12.67 17.69 3.36
N ALA A 276 -12.53 18.82 2.66
CA ALA A 276 -12.30 18.83 1.21
C ALA A 276 -10.97 18.16 0.83
N ALA A 277 -9.93 18.31 1.65
CA ALA A 277 -8.66 17.62 1.43
C ALA A 277 -8.78 16.09 1.61
N VAL A 278 -9.58 15.64 2.58
CA VAL A 278 -9.91 14.21 2.75
C VAL A 278 -10.73 13.70 1.56
N GLU A 279 -11.67 14.48 1.05
CA GLU A 279 -12.45 14.13 -0.13
C GLU A 279 -11.55 13.93 -1.35
N GLU A 280 -10.67 14.89 -1.66
CA GLU A 280 -9.69 14.78 -2.75
C GLU A 280 -8.81 13.52 -2.61
N LEU A 281 -8.27 13.30 -1.41
CA LEU A 281 -7.53 12.08 -1.07
C LEU A 281 -8.34 10.82 -1.35
N THR A 282 -9.59 10.75 -0.89
CA THR A 282 -10.43 9.56 -1.10
C THR A 282 -10.76 9.34 -2.59
N THR A 283 -11.03 10.40 -3.34
CA THR A 283 -11.31 10.32 -4.78
C THR A 283 -10.10 9.80 -5.56
N LEU A 284 -8.88 10.23 -5.22
CA LEU A 284 -7.67 9.66 -5.81
C LEU A 284 -7.60 8.15 -5.55
N LEU A 285 -7.92 7.72 -4.33
CA LEU A 285 -7.84 6.31 -3.93
C LEU A 285 -8.99 5.43 -4.46
N ASP A 286 -10.05 6.00 -5.05
CA ASP A 286 -11.18 5.24 -5.62
C ASP A 286 -10.83 4.42 -6.85
N ASN A 287 -9.70 4.71 -7.50
CA ASN A 287 -9.22 3.98 -8.67
C ASN A 287 -7.85 3.36 -8.41
N PRO A 288 -7.76 2.23 -7.67
CA PRO A 288 -6.48 1.62 -7.33
C PRO A 288 -5.59 1.29 -8.54
N GLY A 289 -6.20 1.00 -9.69
CA GLY A 289 -5.49 0.68 -10.93
C GLY A 289 -4.73 1.85 -11.54
N THR A 290 -4.98 3.09 -11.11
CA THR A 290 -4.26 4.28 -11.59
C THR A 290 -3.31 4.86 -10.54
N THR A 291 -3.51 4.58 -9.26
CA THR A 291 -2.71 5.17 -8.18
C THR A 291 -1.65 4.23 -7.61
N GLY A 292 -1.92 2.93 -7.57
CA GLY A 292 -1.05 1.95 -6.95
C GLY A 292 -0.10 1.24 -7.91
N TRP A 293 0.84 0.53 -7.31
CA TRP A 293 1.69 -0.44 -7.98
C TRP A 293 1.47 -1.82 -7.39
N ARG A 294 1.41 -2.84 -8.24
CA ARG A 294 1.46 -4.23 -7.79
C ARG A 294 2.83 -4.51 -7.22
N PHE A 295 2.89 -5.21 -6.10
CA PHE A 295 4.15 -5.72 -5.60
C PHE A 295 4.68 -6.82 -6.53
N PRO A 296 6.01 -6.98 -6.72
CA PRO A 296 6.53 -8.03 -7.60
C PRO A 296 6.05 -9.42 -7.19
N ASP A 297 5.53 -10.18 -8.16
CA ASP A 297 4.90 -11.49 -7.91
C ASP A 297 5.91 -12.50 -7.32
N ASP A 298 7.20 -12.37 -7.65
CA ASP A 298 8.29 -13.21 -7.13
C ASP A 298 8.57 -13.00 -5.63
N VAL A 299 8.04 -11.94 -5.02
CA VAL A 299 8.13 -11.71 -3.57
C VAL A 299 7.00 -12.41 -2.83
N PHE A 300 5.81 -12.51 -3.42
CA PHE A 300 4.66 -13.18 -2.82
C PHE A 300 4.66 -14.69 -3.11
N LYS A 301 5.82 -15.33 -2.89
CA LYS A 301 6.02 -16.78 -2.92
C LYS A 301 6.26 -17.31 -1.50
N GLU A 302 6.12 -18.62 -1.32
CA GLU A 302 6.38 -19.27 -0.03
C GLU A 302 7.79 -18.97 0.48
N ASN A 303 7.93 -18.95 1.82
CA ASN A 303 9.20 -18.83 2.51
C ASN A 303 9.94 -17.51 2.29
N VAL A 304 9.18 -16.44 2.06
CA VAL A 304 9.67 -15.06 2.00
C VAL A 304 9.10 -14.27 3.16
N ILE A 305 9.93 -13.42 3.76
CA ILE A 305 9.54 -12.37 4.71
C ILE A 305 9.62 -11.01 4.03
N LEU A 306 8.52 -10.27 4.07
CA LEU A 306 8.45 -8.86 3.69
C LEU A 306 8.35 -8.01 4.96
N LEU A 307 9.32 -7.14 5.21
CA LEU A 307 9.23 -6.08 6.21
C LEU A 307 8.95 -4.76 5.51
N MET A 308 8.06 -3.95 6.07
CA MET A 308 7.64 -2.71 5.44
C MET A 308 7.36 -1.62 6.47
N ASP A 309 7.69 -0.38 6.12
CA ASP A 309 7.32 0.82 6.84
C ASP A 309 5.85 1.14 6.59
N ASN A 310 5.05 0.92 7.62
CA ASN A 310 3.60 1.05 7.60
C ASN A 310 3.14 2.49 7.30
N ALA A 311 3.95 3.48 7.63
CA ALA A 311 3.60 4.89 7.46
C ALA A 311 4.07 5.44 6.11
N ARG A 312 5.11 4.89 5.50
CA ARG A 312 5.62 5.38 4.20
C ARG A 312 4.81 4.93 2.99
N PHE A 313 3.89 3.98 3.17
CA PHE A 313 3.10 3.41 2.09
C PHE A 313 1.66 3.20 2.54
N LEU A 314 0.69 3.46 1.65
CA LEU A 314 -0.58 2.75 1.73
C LEU A 314 -0.40 1.39 1.09
N HIS A 315 -1.01 0.38 1.69
CA HIS A 315 -1.12 -0.94 1.09
C HIS A 315 -2.57 -1.36 0.94
N MET A 316 -2.80 -2.21 -0.05
CA MET A 316 -4.07 -2.87 -0.25
C MET A 316 -3.84 -4.31 -0.70
N ARG A 317 -4.91 -5.08 -0.70
CA ARG A 317 -4.94 -6.43 -1.24
C ARG A 317 -6.22 -6.64 -2.01
N THR A 318 -6.13 -7.18 -3.22
CA THR A 318 -7.32 -7.61 -3.97
C THR A 318 -8.04 -8.77 -3.27
N GLU A 319 -9.20 -9.14 -3.79
CA GLU A 319 -9.95 -10.31 -3.33
C GLU A 319 -9.07 -11.57 -3.34
N ILE A 320 -9.11 -12.33 -2.24
CA ILE A 320 -8.44 -13.63 -2.10
C ILE A 320 -9.30 -14.69 -2.79
N ARG A 321 -8.68 -15.48 -3.66
CA ARG A 321 -9.32 -16.58 -4.40
C ARG A 321 -8.96 -17.94 -3.81
N ASP A 322 -7.75 -18.10 -3.26
CA ASP A 322 -7.36 -19.31 -2.55
C ASP A 322 -7.64 -19.20 -1.03
N LYS A 323 -8.65 -19.93 -0.55
CA LYS A 323 -9.01 -19.97 0.88
C LYS A 323 -7.94 -20.62 1.76
N ARG A 324 -6.96 -21.33 1.17
CA ARG A 324 -5.81 -21.91 1.90
C ARG A 324 -4.66 -20.93 2.08
N ARG A 325 -4.76 -19.72 1.49
CA ARG A 325 -3.77 -18.66 1.67
C ARG A 325 -3.53 -18.42 3.16
N LEU A 326 -2.26 -18.38 3.54
CA LEU A 326 -1.80 -18.14 4.90
C LEU A 326 -0.58 -17.24 4.87
N LEU A 327 -0.70 -16.05 5.47
CA LEU A 327 0.46 -15.28 5.88
C LEU A 327 0.49 -15.20 7.40
N ARG A 328 1.67 -14.99 7.97
CA ARG A 328 1.79 -14.51 9.35
C ARG A 328 2.26 -13.07 9.35
N ARG A 329 1.57 -12.23 10.12
CA ARG A 329 1.90 -10.83 10.29
C ARG A 329 2.45 -10.57 11.67
N VAL A 330 3.47 -9.73 11.77
CA VAL A 330 3.85 -9.02 13.00
C VAL A 330 3.74 -7.52 12.75
N ARG A 331 3.31 -6.75 13.74
CA ARG A 331 3.42 -5.29 13.73
C ARG A 331 4.42 -4.90 14.80
N PHE A 332 5.21 -3.86 14.58
CA PHE A 332 6.25 -3.50 15.53
C PHE A 332 6.61 -2.02 15.48
N HIS A 333 7.15 -1.54 16.58
CA HIS A 333 7.73 -0.22 16.70
C HIS A 333 9.24 -0.29 16.48
N GLY A 334 9.82 0.78 15.94
CA GLY A 334 11.28 0.91 15.81
C GLY A 334 11.98 0.86 17.17
N PRO A 335 13.32 0.81 17.17
CA PRO A 335 14.09 0.89 18.41
C PRO A 335 13.74 2.16 19.19
N ASN A 336 13.62 2.02 20.52
CA ASN A 336 13.32 3.11 21.44
C ASN A 336 14.38 4.20 21.44
#